data_AF-A0A397SLZ9-F1
#
_entry.id   AF-A0A397SLZ9-F1
#
_cell.length_a   1.000
_cell.length_b   1.000
_cell.length_c   1.000
_cell.angle_alpha   90.00
_cell.angle_beta   90.00
_cell.angle_gamma   90.00
#
_symmetry.space_group_name_H-M   'P 1'
#
loop_
_entity.id
_entity.type
_entity.pdbx_description
1 polymer ?
#
loop_
_entity_poly.entity_id
_entity_poly.type
_entity_poly.pdbx_seq_one_letter_code
_entity_poly.pdbx_strand_id
1 'polypeptide(L)'
;MTTPTEKELSNVKFALEKLWELDENRLEPGVDYALNLTLARGRNDNTSKKLFQFVDGKVGKLPTYQFFYHLLDNYIPQTGIPEEVDNHELKENQAFIKACLQTSPMIYTYNYLKAKNKFTGNLAEFEKQLLKIWFDLYKREGTDDSSAFEHVFIGEVRDGEAKAFHNWVTFYFYEKAGKIDYEGVVLNKKSKNNQEPDPNSHVISIRFTFEGAKKPFSTSFVGTSPEFELSMYTLLFYINRQDTRVTLDDVDLNIKVYPFFEKGGDGTRLIGSAFPMIVNN
;
A
#
# COMPACT_ATOMS: atom_id res chain seq x y z
N MET A 1 3.36 -19.75 12.47
CA MET A 1 4.52 -20.37 11.77
C MET A 1 4.74 -19.64 10.46
N THR A 2 5.97 -19.20 10.17
CA THR A 2 6.34 -18.42 8.96
C THR A 2 7.02 -19.25 7.88
N THR A 3 7.05 -20.58 8.03
CA THR A 3 7.53 -21.50 6.99
C THR A 3 6.37 -21.84 6.06
N PRO A 4 6.52 -21.66 4.73
CA PRO A 4 5.44 -21.92 3.78
C PRO A 4 5.16 -23.41 3.63
N THR A 5 3.90 -23.76 3.48
CA THR A 5 3.46 -25.14 3.20
C THR A 5 3.55 -25.48 1.70
N GLU A 6 3.54 -26.76 1.33
CA GLU A 6 3.48 -27.17 -0.09
C GLU A 6 2.26 -26.60 -0.82
N LYS A 7 1.13 -26.48 -0.11
CA LYS A 7 -0.10 -25.87 -0.62
C LYS A 7 0.11 -24.40 -0.98
N GLU A 8 0.79 -23.64 -0.11
CA GLU A 8 1.11 -22.23 -0.36
C GLU A 8 2.15 -22.06 -1.48
N LEU A 9 3.15 -22.93 -1.53
CA LEU A 9 4.18 -22.91 -2.57
C LEU A 9 3.63 -23.27 -3.96
N SER A 10 2.59 -24.12 -4.03
CA SER A 10 1.95 -24.53 -5.29
C SER A 10 0.90 -23.55 -5.78
N ASN A 11 0.22 -22.82 -4.90
CA ASN A 11 -0.75 -21.80 -5.29
C ASN A 11 -0.60 -20.52 -4.43
N VAL A 12 -0.15 -19.45 -5.09
CA VAL A 12 0.09 -18.13 -4.47
C VAL A 12 -1.13 -17.56 -3.75
N LYS A 13 -2.36 -17.91 -4.15
CA LYS A 13 -3.57 -17.49 -3.43
C LYS A 13 -3.47 -17.83 -1.93
N PHE A 14 -3.06 -19.06 -1.61
CA PHE A 14 -2.92 -19.51 -0.23
C PHE A 14 -1.76 -18.82 0.49
N ALA A 15 -0.71 -18.41 -0.23
CA ALA A 15 0.37 -17.62 0.34
C ALA A 15 -0.09 -16.19 0.71
N LEU A 16 -0.98 -15.58 -0.08
CA LEU A 16 -1.56 -14.27 0.25
C LEU A 16 -2.55 -14.35 1.42
N GLU A 17 -3.39 -15.38 1.45
CA GLU A 17 -4.23 -15.68 2.62
C GLU A 17 -3.36 -15.91 3.87
N LYS A 18 -2.21 -16.57 3.70
CA LYS A 18 -1.28 -16.76 4.82
C LYS A 18 -0.67 -15.45 5.30
N LEU A 19 -0.27 -14.55 4.41
CA LEU A 19 0.20 -13.22 4.78
C LEU A 19 -0.86 -12.45 5.57
N TRP A 20 -2.14 -12.58 5.20
CA TRP A 20 -3.24 -11.98 5.94
C TRP A 20 -3.37 -12.53 7.37
N GLU A 21 -3.26 -13.85 7.55
CA GLU A 21 -3.25 -14.45 8.89
C GLU A 21 -2.05 -14.01 9.74
N LEU A 22 -0.91 -13.72 9.10
CA LEU A 22 0.34 -13.35 9.78
C LEU A 22 0.45 -11.85 10.09
N ASP A 23 -0.49 -11.03 9.64
CA ASP A 23 -0.49 -9.59 9.89
C ASP A 23 -0.95 -9.27 11.32
N GLU A 24 -0.06 -9.54 12.27
CA GLU A 24 -0.25 -9.36 13.73
C GLU A 24 -0.45 -7.89 14.13
N ASN A 25 -0.03 -6.96 13.26
CA ASN A 25 -0.15 -5.51 13.47
C ASN A 25 -1.36 -4.91 12.72
N ARG A 26 -2.22 -5.74 12.12
CA ARG A 26 -3.49 -5.28 11.56
C ARG A 26 -4.37 -4.72 12.67
N LEU A 27 -4.95 -3.56 12.41
CA LEU A 27 -5.82 -2.84 13.33
C LEU A 27 -7.24 -3.40 13.33
N GLU A 28 -7.91 -3.39 14.47
CA GLU A 28 -9.29 -3.82 14.61
C GLU A 28 -10.29 -2.66 14.35
N PRO A 29 -11.20 -2.77 13.37
CA PRO A 29 -12.25 -1.78 13.15
C PRO A 29 -13.15 -1.62 14.39
N GLY A 30 -13.54 -0.39 14.71
CA GLY A 30 -14.33 -0.04 15.89
C GLY A 30 -13.53 0.03 17.20
N VAL A 31 -12.30 -0.52 17.24
CA VAL A 31 -11.41 -0.49 18.40
C VAL A 31 -10.23 0.43 18.15
N ASP A 32 -9.48 0.17 17.09
CA ASP A 32 -8.26 0.90 16.74
C ASP A 32 -8.52 2.04 15.76
N TYR A 33 -9.60 1.96 14.98
CA TYR A 33 -10.04 3.02 14.08
C TYR A 33 -11.55 2.92 13.81
N ALA A 34 -12.16 4.00 13.33
CA ALA A 34 -13.51 3.96 12.79
C ALA A 34 -13.66 4.88 11.58
N LEU A 35 -14.59 4.54 10.69
CA LEU A 35 -14.80 5.22 9.42
C LEU A 35 -16.19 5.87 9.33
N ASN A 36 -16.25 7.07 8.75
CA ASN A 36 -17.48 7.72 8.32
C ASN A 36 -17.79 7.33 6.87
N LEU A 37 -18.40 6.15 6.67
CA LEU A 37 -18.74 5.70 5.33
C LEU A 37 -20.01 6.40 4.82
N THR A 38 -19.84 7.34 3.88
CA THR A 38 -20.95 8.02 3.21
C THR A 38 -20.95 7.64 1.74
N LEU A 39 -22.10 7.25 1.19
CA LEU A 39 -22.19 6.88 -0.23
C LEU A 39 -21.96 8.08 -1.16
N ALA A 40 -21.11 7.91 -2.17
CA ALA A 40 -20.98 8.86 -3.27
C ALA A 40 -22.18 8.71 -4.23
N ARG A 41 -23.20 9.58 -4.12
CA ARG A 41 -24.46 9.51 -4.90
C ARG A 41 -24.39 10.29 -6.23
N GLY A 42 -23.57 11.34 -6.31
CA GLY A 42 -23.31 12.18 -7.48
C GLY A 42 -21.81 12.27 -7.82
N ARG A 43 -21.45 12.87 -8.98
CA ARG A 43 -20.05 12.99 -9.45
C ARG A 43 -19.19 14.02 -8.70
N ASN A 44 -19.82 14.92 -7.94
CA ASN A 44 -19.19 15.99 -7.17
C ASN A 44 -19.77 16.05 -5.75
N ASP A 45 -20.18 14.90 -5.20
CA ASP A 45 -20.63 14.86 -3.82
C ASP A 45 -19.42 15.08 -2.93
N ASN A 46 -19.36 16.24 -2.27
CA ASN A 46 -18.41 16.46 -1.20
C ASN A 46 -19.10 16.08 0.12
N THR A 47 -18.49 15.18 0.87
CA THR A 47 -18.99 14.86 2.21
C THR A 47 -18.38 15.90 3.15
N SER A 48 -19.19 16.55 3.99
CA SER A 48 -18.64 17.50 4.99
C SER A 48 -17.81 16.80 6.09
N LYS A 49 -17.61 15.48 5.99
CA LYS A 49 -16.97 14.63 7.00
C LYS A 49 -15.69 14.04 6.42
N LYS A 50 -14.69 13.89 7.27
CA LYS A 50 -13.49 13.07 7.00
C LYS A 50 -13.86 11.59 6.95
N LEU A 51 -13.19 10.80 6.12
CA LEU A 51 -13.31 9.35 6.08
C LEU A 51 -12.99 8.75 7.45
N PHE A 52 -11.86 9.11 8.06
CA PHE A 52 -11.50 8.59 9.38
C PHE A 52 -12.20 9.39 10.46
N GLN A 53 -13.08 8.74 11.22
CA GLN A 53 -13.64 9.30 12.44
C GLN A 53 -12.56 9.37 13.52
N PHE A 54 -11.80 8.28 13.69
CA PHE A 54 -10.62 8.23 14.52
C PHE A 54 -9.67 7.15 14.03
N VAL A 55 -8.39 7.31 14.39
CA VAL A 55 -7.39 6.24 14.49
C VAL A 55 -6.72 6.43 15.84
N ASP A 56 -6.67 5.38 16.64
CA ASP A 56 -6.14 5.41 18.00
C ASP A 56 -4.66 5.86 17.98
N GLY A 57 -4.29 6.76 18.90
CA GLY A 57 -2.94 7.29 18.99
C GLY A 57 -1.86 6.22 19.29
N LYS A 58 -2.25 5.03 19.79
CA LYS A 58 -1.35 3.89 19.97
C LYS A 58 -0.83 3.34 18.65
N VAL A 59 -1.56 3.50 17.55
CA VAL A 59 -1.15 3.02 16.21
C VAL A 59 0.16 3.67 15.80
N GLY A 60 0.32 4.98 16.01
CA GLY A 60 1.57 5.70 15.72
C GLY A 60 2.75 5.33 16.61
N LYS A 61 2.56 4.45 17.61
CA LYS A 61 3.63 3.93 18.48
C LYS A 61 4.06 2.52 18.10
N LEU A 62 3.32 1.86 17.20
CA LEU A 62 3.71 0.57 16.66
C LEU A 62 4.90 0.80 15.70
N PRO A 63 6.01 0.03 15.79
CA PRO A 63 7.25 0.37 15.09
C PRO A 63 7.11 0.58 13.59
N THR A 64 6.41 -0.32 12.88
CA THR A 64 6.29 -0.24 11.42
C THR A 64 5.43 0.93 10.97
N TYR A 65 4.33 1.23 11.68
CA TYR A 65 3.52 2.43 11.44
C TYR A 65 4.29 3.70 11.74
N GLN A 66 5.03 3.75 12.85
CA GLN A 66 5.84 4.91 13.24
C GLN A 66 6.86 5.25 12.16
N PHE A 67 7.65 4.27 11.72
CA PHE A 67 8.63 4.49 10.67
C PHE A 67 7.97 4.82 9.33
N PHE A 68 6.81 4.25 9.02
CA PHE A 68 6.06 4.60 7.82
C PHE A 68 5.58 6.07 7.86
N TYR A 69 5.13 6.59 9.01
CA TYR A 69 4.79 8.01 9.15
C TYR A 69 5.99 8.93 8.93
N HIS A 70 7.17 8.57 9.46
CA HIS A 70 8.39 9.35 9.21
C HIS A 70 8.71 9.41 7.71
N LEU A 71 8.55 8.29 6.99
CA LEU A 71 8.71 8.30 5.53
C LEU A 71 7.73 9.26 4.87
N LEU A 72 6.46 9.31 5.28
CA LEU A 72 5.46 10.21 4.71
C LEU A 72 5.74 11.70 5.00
N ASP A 73 6.29 12.02 6.17
CA ASP A 73 6.60 13.39 6.57
C ASP A 73 7.60 14.07 5.61
N ASN A 74 8.52 13.30 5.01
CA ASN A 74 9.49 13.80 4.03
C ASN A 74 8.83 14.33 2.75
N TYR A 75 7.62 13.84 2.41
CA TYR A 75 6.90 14.21 1.19
C TYR A 75 5.83 15.28 1.42
N ILE A 76 5.78 15.89 2.61
CA ILE A 76 5.09 17.17 2.77
C ILE A 76 6.04 18.24 2.21
N PRO A 77 5.76 18.85 1.04
CA PRO A 77 6.66 19.83 0.44
C PRO A 77 6.91 20.98 1.41
N GLN A 78 8.15 21.06 1.92
CA GLN A 78 8.69 22.32 2.39
C GLN A 78 8.93 23.16 1.14
N THR A 79 8.07 24.15 0.91
CA THR A 79 8.08 24.97 -0.31
C THR A 79 9.50 25.45 -0.66
N GLY A 80 10.05 25.00 -1.80
CA GLY A 80 11.24 25.58 -2.44
C GLY A 80 12.56 24.80 -2.34
N ILE A 81 12.58 23.53 -1.91
CA ILE A 81 13.79 22.70 -1.84
C ILE A 81 13.66 21.51 -2.81
N PRO A 82 14.59 21.28 -3.75
CA PRO A 82 14.63 20.06 -4.57
C PRO A 82 14.79 18.82 -3.70
N GLU A 83 14.21 17.69 -4.10
CA GLU A 83 14.41 16.39 -3.44
C GLU A 83 15.87 15.95 -3.61
N GLU A 84 16.72 16.31 -2.65
CA GLU A 84 18.01 15.65 -2.46
C GLU A 84 17.83 14.60 -1.37
N VAL A 85 18.09 13.33 -1.71
CA VAL A 85 18.13 12.26 -0.71
C VAL A 85 19.23 12.57 0.28
N ASP A 86 18.84 13.04 1.46
CA ASP A 86 19.78 13.36 2.50
C ASP A 86 20.15 12.10 3.32
N ASN A 87 21.18 12.19 4.15
CA ASN A 87 21.59 11.07 5.00
C ASN A 87 20.55 10.69 6.07
N HIS A 88 19.51 11.51 6.28
CA HIS A 88 18.42 11.24 7.20
C HIS A 88 17.40 10.31 6.54
N GLU A 89 16.96 10.62 5.32
CA GLU A 89 16.01 9.80 4.55
C GLU A 89 16.52 8.37 4.34
N LEU A 90 17.82 8.21 4.02
CA LEU A 90 18.43 6.89 3.90
C LEU A 90 18.34 6.08 5.21
N LYS A 91 18.46 6.73 6.37
CA LYS A 91 18.35 6.07 7.67
C LYS A 91 16.90 5.70 7.99
N GLU A 92 15.94 6.52 7.57
CA GLU A 92 14.52 6.23 7.74
C GLU A 92 14.08 5.07 6.88
N ASN A 93 14.51 5.03 5.61
CA ASN A 93 14.29 3.90 4.70
C ASN A 93 14.82 2.59 5.32
N GLN A 94 16.05 2.63 5.84
CA GLN A 94 16.67 1.50 6.55
C GLN A 94 15.89 1.10 7.81
N ALA A 95 15.50 2.07 8.64
CA ALA A 95 14.77 1.80 9.87
C ALA A 95 13.40 1.14 9.58
N PHE A 96 12.69 1.62 8.57
CA PHE A 96 11.42 1.05 8.13
C PHE A 96 11.58 -0.40 7.64
N ILE A 97 12.48 -0.66 6.68
CA ILE A 97 12.70 -2.02 6.17
C ILE A 97 13.15 -2.97 7.28
N LYS A 98 14.04 -2.52 8.17
CA LYS A 98 14.50 -3.32 9.30
C LYS A 98 13.37 -3.65 10.28
N ALA A 99 12.47 -2.70 10.55
CA ALA A 99 11.29 -2.95 11.37
C ALA A 99 10.35 -3.96 10.70
N CYS A 100 10.10 -3.83 9.40
CA CYS A 100 9.31 -4.81 8.65
C CYS A 100 9.96 -6.21 8.67
N LEU A 101 11.28 -6.33 8.59
CA LEU A 101 11.97 -7.62 8.67
C LEU A 101 11.88 -8.33 10.02
N GLN A 102 11.39 -7.66 11.06
CA GLN A 102 11.12 -8.28 12.36
C GLN A 102 9.72 -8.89 12.45
N THR A 103 8.88 -8.72 11.44
CA THR A 103 7.47 -9.15 11.49
C THR A 103 7.23 -10.47 10.76
N SER A 104 6.19 -11.18 11.21
CA SER A 104 5.76 -12.45 10.63
C SER A 104 5.49 -12.39 9.10
N PRO A 105 4.83 -11.36 8.54
CA PRO A 105 4.61 -11.26 7.09
C PRO A 105 5.90 -11.21 6.27
N MET A 106 6.89 -10.42 6.69
CA MET A 106 8.12 -10.26 5.91
C MET A 106 9.04 -11.48 6.05
N ILE A 107 9.11 -12.08 7.24
CA ILE A 107 9.83 -13.35 7.43
C ILE A 107 9.20 -14.47 6.59
N TYR A 108 7.87 -14.53 6.51
CA TYR A 108 7.18 -15.47 5.63
C TYR A 108 7.52 -15.24 4.16
N THR A 109 7.48 -13.99 3.69
CA THR A 109 7.87 -13.63 2.32
C THR A 109 9.31 -14.07 2.02
N TYR A 110 10.26 -13.80 2.91
CA TYR A 110 11.64 -14.26 2.76
C TYR A 110 11.72 -15.80 2.61
N ASN A 111 11.08 -16.54 3.51
CA ASN A 111 11.06 -18.01 3.47
C ASN A 111 10.39 -18.56 2.20
N TYR A 112 9.29 -17.95 1.78
CA TYR A 112 8.58 -18.28 0.54
C TYR A 112 9.48 -18.11 -0.68
N LEU A 113 10.15 -16.97 -0.80
CA LEU A 113 11.03 -16.68 -1.93
C LEU A 113 12.25 -17.61 -1.97
N LYS A 114 12.81 -17.99 -0.82
CA LYS A 114 13.87 -19.01 -0.76
C LYS A 114 13.36 -20.38 -1.20
N ALA A 115 12.23 -20.83 -0.68
CA ALA A 115 11.65 -22.12 -1.05
C ALA A 115 11.28 -22.21 -2.54
N LYS A 116 10.91 -21.08 -3.18
CA LYS A 116 10.64 -20.98 -4.62
C LYS A 116 11.89 -20.74 -5.48
N ASN A 117 13.09 -20.71 -4.91
CA ASN A 117 14.35 -20.36 -5.58
C ASN A 117 14.29 -19.00 -6.29
N LYS A 118 13.57 -18.03 -5.71
CA LYS A 118 13.45 -16.65 -6.19
C LYS A 118 14.39 -15.69 -5.46
N PHE A 119 14.95 -16.13 -4.35
CA PHE A 119 15.99 -15.44 -3.60
C PHE A 119 16.95 -16.46 -2.99
N THR A 120 18.26 -16.19 -3.00
CA THR A 120 19.29 -17.15 -2.54
C THR A 120 20.10 -16.64 -1.35
N GLY A 121 19.99 -15.36 -1.01
CA GLY A 121 20.76 -14.74 0.07
C GLY A 121 20.26 -15.02 1.49
N ASN A 122 20.93 -14.43 2.46
CA ASN A 122 20.52 -14.34 3.86
C ASN A 122 19.61 -13.12 4.12
N LEU A 123 19.12 -12.95 5.35
CA LEU A 123 18.22 -11.84 5.71
C LEU A 123 18.85 -10.45 5.52
N ALA A 124 20.15 -10.28 5.78
CA ALA A 124 20.84 -9.00 5.58
C ALA A 124 20.99 -8.66 4.08
N GLU A 125 21.16 -9.67 3.22
CA GLU A 125 21.12 -9.48 1.77
C GLU A 125 19.70 -9.20 1.28
N PHE A 126 18.68 -9.80 1.92
CA PHE A 126 17.28 -9.52 1.62
C PHE A 126 16.90 -8.09 2.00
N GLU A 127 17.37 -7.59 3.14
CA GLU A 127 17.24 -6.19 3.56
C GLU A 127 17.79 -5.22 2.51
N LYS A 128 19.02 -5.43 2.06
CA LYS A 128 19.64 -4.62 1.00
C LYS A 128 18.82 -4.65 -0.28
N GLN A 129 18.29 -5.81 -0.62
CA GLN A 129 17.50 -5.98 -1.84
C GLN A 129 16.10 -5.35 -1.73
N LEU A 130 15.49 -5.34 -0.54
CA LEU A 130 14.26 -4.60 -0.26
C LEU A 130 14.49 -3.10 -0.38
N LEU A 131 15.57 -2.58 0.23
CA LEU A 131 15.96 -1.18 0.10
C LEU A 131 16.11 -0.79 -1.37
N LYS A 132 16.83 -1.60 -2.15
CA LYS A 132 17.00 -1.39 -3.58
C LYS A 132 15.68 -1.38 -4.36
N ILE A 133 14.81 -2.38 -4.14
CA ILE A 133 13.57 -2.51 -4.93
C ILE A 133 12.58 -1.38 -4.61
N TRP A 134 12.53 -0.95 -3.36
CA TRP A 134 11.53 0.00 -2.89
C TRP A 134 12.00 1.46 -2.92
N PHE A 135 13.28 1.72 -2.66
CA PHE A 135 13.79 3.08 -2.43
C PHE A 135 14.89 3.54 -3.39
N ASP A 136 15.49 2.67 -4.22
CA ASP A 136 16.40 3.17 -5.27
C ASP A 136 15.57 4.03 -6.25
N LEU A 137 16.09 5.22 -6.52
CA LEU A 137 15.50 6.14 -7.48
C LEU A 137 15.74 5.69 -8.92
N TYR A 138 14.76 5.94 -9.77
CA TYR A 138 14.86 5.70 -11.21
C TYR A 138 14.10 6.76 -12.00
N LYS A 139 14.50 6.99 -13.25
CA LYS A 139 13.90 8.02 -14.10
C LYS A 139 12.58 7.54 -14.66
N ARG A 140 11.54 8.32 -14.40
CA ARG A 140 10.28 8.30 -15.16
C ARG A 140 10.25 9.51 -16.08
N GLU A 141 9.50 9.40 -17.18
CA GLU A 141 9.40 10.39 -18.27
C GLU A 141 9.69 11.85 -17.83
N GLY A 142 10.91 12.36 -18.09
CA GLY A 142 11.31 13.71 -17.66
C GLY A 142 12.65 13.74 -16.91
N THR A 143 12.80 14.73 -16.03
CA THR A 143 13.97 14.96 -15.16
C THR A 143 13.79 14.45 -13.73
N ASP A 144 12.61 13.94 -13.40
CA ASP A 144 12.24 13.66 -12.01
C ASP A 144 12.52 12.18 -11.69
N ASP A 145 13.42 11.99 -10.72
CA ASP A 145 13.80 10.70 -10.16
C ASP A 145 12.78 10.31 -9.09
N SER A 146 12.26 9.08 -9.10
CA SER A 146 11.25 8.62 -8.12
C SER A 146 11.48 7.17 -7.71
N SER A 147 10.93 6.77 -6.57
CA SER A 147 11.07 5.41 -6.03
C SER A 147 9.79 4.57 -6.16
N ALA A 148 9.92 3.24 -6.09
CA ALA A 148 8.74 2.37 -6.08
C ALA A 148 7.87 2.58 -4.83
N PHE A 149 8.48 2.95 -3.70
CA PHE A 149 7.77 3.27 -2.48
C PHE A 149 6.82 4.46 -2.69
N GLU A 150 7.31 5.56 -3.26
CA GLU A 150 6.48 6.73 -3.60
C GLU A 150 5.29 6.34 -4.48
N HIS A 151 5.54 5.60 -5.57
CA HIS A 151 4.51 5.22 -6.54
C HIS A 151 3.44 4.28 -5.99
N VAL A 152 3.79 3.43 -5.04
CA VAL A 152 2.85 2.44 -4.47
C VAL A 152 2.14 3.01 -3.26
N PHE A 153 2.86 3.69 -2.37
CA PHE A 153 2.37 4.05 -1.05
C PHE A 153 1.99 5.52 -0.91
N ILE A 154 2.64 6.46 -1.60
CA ILE A 154 2.43 7.90 -1.38
C ILE A 154 1.44 8.48 -2.38
N GLY A 155 1.59 8.13 -3.65
CA GLY A 155 0.84 8.72 -4.74
C GLY A 155 1.34 10.10 -5.17
N GLU A 156 0.88 10.54 -6.33
CA GLU A 156 1.35 11.76 -6.99
C GLU A 156 0.21 12.49 -7.69
N VAL A 157 0.37 13.79 -7.95
CA VAL A 157 -0.51 14.52 -8.87
C VAL A 157 0.17 14.61 -10.23
N ARG A 158 -0.48 14.07 -11.25
CA ARG A 158 0.02 14.09 -12.61
C ARG A 158 -1.11 14.43 -13.57
N ASP A 159 -0.86 15.37 -14.48
CA ASP A 159 -1.82 15.85 -15.48
C ASP A 159 -3.16 16.33 -14.86
N GLY A 160 -3.11 16.93 -13.66
CA GLY A 160 -4.28 17.40 -12.93
C GLY A 160 -5.12 16.30 -12.25
N GLU A 161 -4.63 15.06 -12.26
CA GLU A 161 -5.28 13.92 -11.62
C GLU A 161 -4.39 13.35 -10.50
N ALA A 162 -5.01 12.94 -9.41
CA ALA A 162 -4.34 12.19 -8.37
C ALA A 162 -4.16 10.74 -8.85
N LYS A 163 -2.94 10.23 -8.80
CA LYS A 163 -2.53 8.87 -9.22
C LYS A 163 -1.98 8.11 -8.02
N ALA A 164 -2.11 6.78 -8.06
CA ALA A 164 -1.87 5.92 -6.90
C ALA A 164 -2.72 6.34 -5.69
N PHE A 165 -2.22 6.56 -4.47
CA PHE A 165 -3.04 6.75 -3.26
C PHE A 165 -3.98 5.57 -2.93
N HIS A 166 -3.40 4.39 -2.77
CA HIS A 166 -4.13 3.18 -2.37
C HIS A 166 -3.91 2.79 -0.91
N ASN A 167 -2.89 3.34 -0.24
CA ASN A 167 -2.58 3.01 1.13
C ASN A 167 -3.38 3.89 2.11
N TRP A 168 -4.00 3.25 3.12
CA TRP A 168 -4.85 3.95 4.07
C TRP A 168 -4.09 4.81 5.08
N VAL A 169 -2.84 4.45 5.42
CA VAL A 169 -2.02 5.24 6.34
C VAL A 169 -1.66 6.57 5.69
N THR A 170 -1.24 6.54 4.42
CA THR A 170 -1.03 7.72 3.58
C THR A 170 -2.30 8.55 3.45
N PHE A 171 -3.44 7.92 3.19
CA PHE A 171 -4.72 8.62 3.11
C PHE A 171 -5.03 9.34 4.42
N TYR A 172 -4.96 8.65 5.55
CA TYR A 172 -5.24 9.21 6.87
C TYR A 172 -4.29 10.37 7.20
N PHE A 173 -3.01 10.21 6.90
CA PHE A 173 -1.99 11.23 7.08
C PHE A 173 -2.35 12.54 6.35
N TYR A 174 -2.64 12.44 5.05
CA TYR A 174 -2.99 13.61 4.25
C TYR A 174 -4.39 14.19 4.55
N GLU A 175 -5.34 13.35 4.97
CA GLU A 175 -6.64 13.81 5.46
C GLU A 175 -6.50 14.60 6.78
N LYS A 176 -5.58 14.21 7.66
CA LYS A 176 -5.26 15.00 8.86
C LYS A 176 -4.59 16.32 8.50
N ALA A 177 -3.72 16.34 7.50
CA ALA A 177 -3.08 17.53 6.99
C ALA A 177 -4.03 18.46 6.20
N GLY A 178 -5.27 18.04 5.93
CA GLY A 178 -6.25 18.82 5.17
C GLY A 178 -5.96 18.86 3.66
N LYS A 179 -5.16 17.92 3.16
CA LYS A 179 -4.83 17.79 1.74
C LYS A 179 -5.78 16.89 0.96
N ILE A 180 -6.56 16.05 1.66
CA ILE A 180 -7.56 15.16 1.08
C ILE A 180 -8.97 15.65 1.42
N ASP A 181 -9.80 15.78 0.38
CA ASP A 181 -11.25 15.94 0.51
C ASP A 181 -11.96 14.64 0.14
N TYR A 182 -12.49 13.94 1.14
CA TYR A 182 -13.23 12.69 0.96
C TYR A 182 -14.64 12.93 0.38
N GLU A 183 -14.91 12.28 -0.76
CA GLU A 183 -16.16 12.46 -1.54
C GLU A 183 -17.13 11.28 -1.43
N GLY A 184 -16.77 10.22 -0.70
CA GLY A 184 -17.65 9.09 -0.41
C GLY A 184 -17.14 7.72 -0.86
N VAL A 185 -17.82 6.68 -0.38
CA VAL A 185 -17.66 5.29 -0.81
C VAL A 185 -18.31 5.08 -2.17
N VAL A 186 -17.57 4.43 -3.06
CA VAL A 186 -18.04 3.98 -4.36
C VAL A 186 -18.46 2.52 -4.26
N LEU A 187 -19.77 2.27 -4.31
CA LEU A 187 -20.29 0.90 -4.33
C LEU A 187 -20.08 0.23 -5.68
N ASN A 188 -19.75 -1.05 -5.62
CA ASN A 188 -19.73 -1.92 -6.80
C ASN A 188 -21.14 -2.13 -7.37
N LYS A 189 -21.23 -2.35 -8.69
CA LYS A 189 -22.51 -2.45 -9.41
C LYS A 189 -23.45 -3.56 -8.88
N LYS A 190 -22.92 -4.60 -8.21
CA LYS A 190 -23.71 -5.67 -7.57
C LYS A 190 -24.16 -5.37 -6.14
N SER A 191 -23.46 -4.47 -5.44
CA SER A 191 -23.83 -3.98 -4.09
C SER A 191 -25.03 -3.01 -4.12
N LYS A 192 -25.56 -2.72 -5.32
CA LYS A 192 -26.76 -1.89 -5.57
C LYS A 192 -28.06 -2.39 -4.94
N ASN A 193 -28.06 -3.53 -4.23
CA ASN A 193 -29.21 -4.02 -3.47
C ASN A 193 -29.41 -3.28 -2.13
N ASN A 194 -29.11 -1.97 -2.05
CA ASN A 194 -29.22 -1.14 -0.84
C ASN A 194 -28.42 -1.65 0.38
N GLN A 195 -27.32 -2.38 0.19
CA GLN A 195 -26.43 -2.66 1.31
C GLN A 195 -25.59 -1.42 1.61
N GLU A 196 -25.75 -0.89 2.82
CA GLU A 196 -24.81 0.09 3.34
C GLU A 196 -23.41 -0.53 3.39
N PRO A 197 -22.36 0.26 3.11
CA PRO A 197 -21.00 -0.25 3.18
C PRO A 197 -20.69 -0.67 4.62
N ASP A 198 -20.10 -1.86 4.78
CA ASP A 198 -19.75 -2.38 6.10
C ASP A 198 -18.64 -1.53 6.72
N PRO A 199 -18.88 -0.84 7.86
CA PRO A 199 -17.86 -0.04 8.53
C PRO A 199 -16.71 -0.89 9.10
N ASN A 200 -16.88 -2.20 9.19
CA ASN A 200 -15.87 -3.13 9.68
C ASN A 200 -15.07 -3.81 8.56
N SER A 201 -15.37 -3.55 7.29
CA SER A 201 -14.57 -4.13 6.21
C SER A 201 -13.19 -3.47 6.13
N HIS A 202 -12.19 -4.31 5.97
CA HIS A 202 -10.81 -3.94 5.67
C HIS A 202 -10.57 -3.60 4.20
N VAL A 203 -11.59 -3.64 3.34
CA VAL A 203 -11.49 -3.23 1.94
C VAL A 203 -12.57 -2.21 1.63
N ILE A 204 -12.15 -1.02 1.22
CA ILE A 204 -13.06 0.03 0.78
C ILE A 204 -12.72 0.49 -0.62
N SER A 205 -13.72 1.00 -1.33
CA SER A 205 -13.53 1.74 -2.57
C SER A 205 -14.05 3.15 -2.39
N ILE A 206 -13.18 4.14 -2.56
CA ILE A 206 -13.46 5.54 -2.23
C ILE A 206 -13.16 6.46 -3.40
N ARG A 207 -13.79 7.63 -3.35
CA ARG A 207 -13.52 8.78 -4.21
C ARG A 207 -13.10 9.95 -3.34
N PHE A 208 -12.16 10.75 -3.83
CA PHE A 208 -11.66 11.93 -3.12
C PHE A 208 -10.93 12.87 -4.09
N THR A 209 -10.59 14.06 -3.61
CA THR A 209 -9.56 14.89 -4.23
C THR A 209 -8.33 15.00 -3.33
N PHE A 210 -7.16 15.14 -3.93
CA PHE A 210 -5.91 15.47 -3.24
C PHE A 210 -5.42 16.80 -3.78
N GLU A 211 -5.37 17.83 -2.93
CA GLU A 211 -5.00 19.21 -3.30
C GLU A 211 -5.77 19.71 -4.56
N GLY A 212 -7.05 19.36 -4.65
CA GLY A 212 -7.94 19.70 -5.78
C GLY A 212 -7.85 18.77 -6.99
N ALA A 213 -6.84 17.91 -7.08
CA ALA A 213 -6.73 16.90 -8.14
C ALA A 213 -7.64 15.70 -7.87
N LYS A 214 -8.43 15.29 -8.87
CA LYS A 214 -9.46 14.25 -8.68
C LYS A 214 -8.84 12.85 -8.66
N LYS A 215 -9.31 12.01 -7.72
CA LYS A 215 -9.17 10.54 -7.74
C LYS A 215 -10.56 9.91 -7.83
N PRO A 216 -11.06 9.56 -9.03
CA PRO A 216 -12.44 9.10 -9.20
C PRO A 216 -12.73 7.73 -8.55
N PHE A 217 -11.71 6.90 -8.37
CA PHE A 217 -11.83 5.58 -7.78
C PHE A 217 -10.49 5.14 -7.17
N SER A 218 -10.51 4.71 -5.91
CA SER A 218 -9.40 4.04 -5.24
C SER A 218 -9.94 2.87 -4.42
N THR A 219 -9.57 1.64 -4.78
CA THR A 219 -9.72 0.51 -3.87
C THR A 219 -8.50 0.48 -2.95
N SER A 220 -8.75 0.34 -1.66
CA SER A 220 -7.74 0.39 -0.61
C SER A 220 -8.01 -0.69 0.43
N PHE A 221 -6.94 -1.31 0.93
CA PHE A 221 -7.00 -1.95 2.24
C PHE A 221 -7.10 -0.88 3.31
N VAL A 222 -7.74 -1.17 4.44
CA VAL A 222 -7.83 -0.29 5.61
C VAL A 222 -7.51 -1.09 6.86
N GLY A 223 -6.74 -0.51 7.77
CA GLY A 223 -6.31 -1.16 9.01
C GLY A 223 -5.20 -2.20 8.83
N THR A 224 -4.88 -2.64 7.62
CA THR A 224 -3.72 -3.52 7.36
C THR A 224 -2.41 -2.83 7.73
N SER A 225 -1.41 -3.59 8.18
CA SER A 225 -0.11 -3.00 8.49
C SER A 225 0.70 -2.65 7.22
N PRO A 226 1.65 -1.69 7.31
CA PRO A 226 2.55 -1.39 6.20
C PRO A 226 3.34 -2.63 5.72
N GLU A 227 3.81 -3.46 6.64
CA GLU A 227 4.57 -4.67 6.35
C GLU A 227 3.74 -5.74 5.63
N PHE A 228 2.42 -5.80 5.83
CA PHE A 228 1.55 -6.73 5.11
C PHE A 228 1.52 -6.38 3.62
N GLU A 229 1.20 -5.12 3.28
CA GLU A 229 1.15 -4.67 1.90
C GLU A 229 2.54 -4.77 1.23
N LEU A 230 3.58 -4.30 1.93
CA LEU A 230 4.97 -4.39 1.46
C LEU A 230 5.39 -5.85 1.18
N SER A 231 5.03 -6.78 2.07
CA SER A 231 5.31 -8.22 1.92
C SER A 231 4.58 -8.81 0.72
N MET A 232 3.28 -8.54 0.59
CA MET A 232 2.46 -9.06 -0.50
C MET A 232 2.95 -8.57 -1.87
N TYR A 233 3.18 -7.27 -2.01
CA TYR A 233 3.64 -6.71 -3.29
C TYR A 233 5.06 -7.18 -3.64
N THR A 234 5.95 -7.28 -2.65
CA THR A 234 7.30 -7.85 -2.84
C THR A 234 7.22 -9.29 -3.30
N LEU A 235 6.44 -10.14 -2.62
CA LEU A 235 6.30 -11.55 -2.97
C LEU A 235 5.85 -11.71 -4.42
N LEU A 236 4.76 -11.03 -4.80
CA LEU A 236 4.18 -11.08 -6.15
C LEU A 236 5.15 -10.57 -7.22
N PHE A 237 5.89 -9.50 -6.92
CA PHE A 237 6.93 -8.98 -7.80
C PHE A 237 7.98 -10.04 -8.10
N TYR A 238 8.58 -10.66 -7.08
CA TYR A 238 9.64 -11.67 -7.25
C TYR A 238 9.19 -12.92 -8.02
N ILE A 239 7.93 -13.32 -7.87
CA ILE A 239 7.38 -14.47 -8.61
C ILE A 239 6.78 -14.09 -9.97
N ASN A 240 6.92 -12.83 -10.40
CA ASN A 240 6.50 -12.31 -11.71
C ASN A 240 4.98 -12.37 -11.92
N ARG A 241 4.19 -12.06 -10.91
CA ARG A 241 2.72 -12.09 -10.96
C ARG A 241 2.13 -10.68 -10.96
N GLN A 242 1.58 -10.27 -12.10
CA GLN A 242 0.89 -8.98 -12.24
C GLN A 242 -0.57 -9.01 -11.79
N ASP A 243 -1.20 -10.18 -11.88
CA ASP A 243 -2.60 -10.41 -11.52
C ASP A 243 -2.70 -11.63 -10.61
N THR A 244 -3.23 -11.43 -9.40
CA THR A 244 -3.45 -12.51 -8.44
C THR A 244 -4.81 -12.36 -7.78
N ARG A 245 -5.71 -13.31 -8.09
CA ARG A 245 -7.02 -13.41 -7.44
C ARG A 245 -6.88 -14.05 -6.06
N VAL A 246 -7.48 -13.43 -5.07
CA VAL A 246 -7.51 -13.87 -3.67
C VAL A 246 -8.79 -13.39 -3.01
N THR A 247 -9.25 -14.09 -1.98
CA THR A 247 -10.36 -13.62 -1.13
C THR A 247 -9.74 -13.21 0.20
N LEU A 248 -9.85 -11.94 0.57
CA LEU A 248 -9.36 -11.39 1.83
C LEU A 248 -10.50 -10.62 2.48
N ASP A 249 -10.71 -10.81 3.78
CA ASP A 249 -11.83 -10.18 4.51
C ASP A 249 -13.20 -10.45 3.86
N ASP A 250 -13.42 -11.68 3.38
CA ASP A 250 -14.61 -12.08 2.60
C ASP A 250 -14.85 -11.28 1.31
N VAL A 251 -13.86 -10.50 0.85
CA VAL A 251 -13.90 -9.75 -0.41
C VAL A 251 -13.03 -10.42 -1.46
N ASP A 252 -13.61 -10.71 -2.62
CA ASP A 252 -12.87 -11.17 -3.79
C ASP A 252 -12.07 -10.01 -4.41
N LEU A 253 -10.74 -10.17 -4.41
CA LEU A 253 -9.78 -9.18 -4.89
C LEU A 253 -8.97 -9.73 -6.05
N ASN A 254 -8.48 -8.80 -6.88
CA ASN A 254 -7.36 -9.01 -7.78
C ASN A 254 -6.24 -8.05 -7.38
N ILE A 255 -5.16 -8.61 -6.83
CA ILE A 255 -3.97 -7.84 -6.47
C ILE A 255 -3.16 -7.57 -7.73
N LYS A 256 -2.96 -6.28 -8.02
CA LYS A 256 -2.20 -5.79 -9.17
C LYS A 256 -0.79 -5.47 -8.74
N VAL A 257 0.20 -5.94 -9.50
CA VAL A 257 1.62 -5.54 -9.36
C VAL A 257 2.22 -5.34 -10.75
N TYR A 258 2.19 -4.11 -11.23
CA TYR A 258 2.68 -3.76 -12.56
C TYR A 258 4.19 -3.52 -12.54
N PRO A 259 4.96 -4.13 -13.45
CA PRO A 259 6.37 -3.84 -13.58
C PRO A 259 6.59 -2.51 -14.27
N PHE A 260 7.73 -1.88 -13.98
CA PHE A 260 8.25 -0.74 -14.72
C PHE A 260 9.64 -1.10 -15.27
N PHE A 261 9.96 -0.55 -16.44
CA PHE A 261 11.27 -0.68 -17.07
C PHE A 261 11.71 0.73 -17.48
N GLU A 262 12.86 1.16 -16.96
CA GLU A 262 13.39 2.49 -17.24
C GLU A 262 13.75 2.61 -18.73
N LYS A 263 13.34 3.71 -19.37
CA LYS A 263 13.62 3.95 -20.78
C LYS A 263 15.11 4.24 -20.95
N GLY A 264 15.81 3.35 -21.65
CA GLY A 264 17.26 3.44 -21.83
C GLY A 264 18.08 2.88 -20.66
N GLY A 265 17.42 2.32 -19.64
CA GLY A 265 18.07 1.56 -18.59
C GLY A 265 18.60 0.20 -19.07
N ASP A 266 19.20 -0.56 -18.17
CA ASP A 266 19.82 -1.87 -18.43
C ASP A 266 18.81 -3.03 -18.62
N GLY A 267 17.51 -2.72 -18.68
CA GLY A 267 16.43 -3.70 -18.72
C GLY A 267 16.05 -4.27 -17.34
N THR A 268 16.58 -3.72 -16.25
CA THR A 268 16.17 -4.06 -14.90
C THR A 268 14.67 -3.85 -14.74
N ARG A 269 13.99 -4.87 -14.19
CA ARG A 269 12.58 -4.79 -13.85
C ARG A 269 12.42 -4.14 -12.48
N LEU A 270 11.56 -3.15 -12.41
CA LEU A 270 11.23 -2.38 -11.20
C LEU A 270 9.76 -2.53 -10.86
N ILE A 271 9.35 -2.16 -9.64
CA ILE A 271 7.94 -2.08 -9.27
C ILE A 271 7.39 -0.75 -9.79
N GLY A 272 6.39 -0.84 -10.66
CA GLY A 272 5.74 0.31 -11.27
C GLY A 272 4.60 0.86 -10.43
N SER A 273 3.63 -0.01 -10.14
CA SER A 273 2.47 0.29 -9.31
C SER A 273 1.94 -1.01 -8.72
N ALA A 274 1.37 -0.95 -7.51
CA ALA A 274 0.78 -2.10 -6.85
C ALA A 274 -0.42 -1.67 -6.01
N PHE A 275 -1.54 -2.40 -6.13
CA PHE A 275 -2.79 -2.06 -5.45
C PHE A 275 -3.81 -3.20 -5.52
N PRO A 276 -4.76 -3.28 -4.57
CA PRO A 276 -5.91 -4.18 -4.67
C PRO A 276 -6.96 -3.62 -5.64
N MET A 277 -7.71 -4.52 -6.27
CA MET A 277 -8.95 -4.19 -6.98
C MET A 277 -10.05 -5.17 -6.57
N ILE A 278 -11.24 -4.67 -6.26
CA ILE A 278 -12.38 -5.57 -6.03
C ILE A 278 -12.79 -6.22 -7.36
N VAL A 279 -12.94 -7.55 -7.34
CA VAL A 279 -13.43 -8.31 -8.49
C VAL A 279 -14.95 -8.24 -8.50
N ASN A 280 -15.47 -7.53 -9.50
CA ASN A 280 -16.87 -7.61 -9.86
C ASN A 280 -17.10 -8.89 -10.67
N ASN A 281 -17.44 -9.99 -10.00
CA ASN A 281 -18.04 -11.15 -10.66
C ASN A 281 -19.34 -10.73 -11.35
#